data_AF-A0A7Y5J660-F1
#
_entry.id   AF-A0A7Y5J660-F1
#
_cell.length_a   1.000
_cell.length_b   1.000
_cell.length_c   1.000
_cell.angle_alpha   90.00
_cell.angle_beta   90.00
_cell.angle_gamma   90.00
#
_symmetry.space_group_name_H-M   'P 1'
#
loop_
_entity.id
_entity.type
_entity.pdbx_description
1 polymer ?
#
loop_
_entity_poly.entity_id
_entity_poly.type
_entity_poly.pdbx_seq_one_letter_code
_entity_poly.pdbx_strand_id
1 'polypeptide(L)' 'MAGKTGWLISSCSDDERERMSEPLVSMLRLSAEYMGMNWGGALLGYGNRPGDVLADTTGMEQSASFFKG' A
#
# COMPACT_ATOMS: atom_id res chain seq x y z
N MET A 1 2.03 18.68 7.90
CA MET A 1 2.11 17.51 7.02
C MET A 1 2.45 17.90 5.59
N ALA A 2 1.99 19.07 5.14
CA ALA A 2 2.36 19.69 3.86
C ALA A 2 3.81 19.47 3.44
N GLY A 3 4.01 19.04 2.19
CA GLY A 3 5.32 18.76 1.59
C GLY A 3 5.99 17.43 1.99
N LYS A 4 5.40 16.66 2.92
CA LYS A 4 5.84 15.29 3.22
C LYS A 4 5.18 14.29 2.27
N THR A 5 5.82 13.13 2.06
CA THR A 5 5.25 12.04 1.27
C THR A 5 4.55 11.03 2.17
N GLY A 6 3.31 10.68 1.84
CA GLY A 6 2.56 9.59 2.45
C GLY A 6 2.69 8.31 1.64
N TRP A 7 2.95 7.20 2.32
CA TRP A 7 3.07 5.87 1.74
C TRP A 7 2.13 4.92 2.48
N LEU A 8 1.40 4.08 1.75
CA LEU A 8 0.56 3.04 2.33
C LEU A 8 1.22 1.67 2.14
N ILE A 9 1.36 0.91 3.21
CA ILE A 9 1.72 -0.50 3.18
C ILE A 9 0.64 -1.25 3.95
N SER A 10 -0.02 -2.20 3.30
CA SER A 10 -1.06 -3.01 3.91
C SER A 10 -1.02 -4.44 3.39
N SER A 11 -1.61 -5.37 4.15
CA SER A 11 -1.77 -6.76 3.75
C SER A 11 -3.24 -7.17 3.81
N CYS A 12 -3.67 -8.00 2.86
CA CYS A 12 -5.02 -8.57 2.82
C CYS A 12 -4.94 -10.08 2.55
N SER A 13 -5.82 -10.85 3.19
CA SER A 13 -5.91 -12.30 2.98
C SER A 13 -6.83 -12.70 1.83
N ASP A 14 -7.42 -11.72 1.14
CA ASP A 14 -8.33 -11.92 0.03
C ASP A 14 -7.55 -11.97 -1.30
N ASP A 15 -7.96 -12.85 -2.20
CA ASP A 15 -7.36 -12.96 -3.54
C ASP A 15 -7.73 -11.73 -4.40
N GLU A 16 -8.90 -11.11 -4.16
CA GLU A 16 -9.32 -9.84 -4.76
C GLU A 16 -8.77 -8.62 -3.98
N ARG A 17 -7.59 -8.73 -3.35
CA ARG A 17 -7.03 -7.68 -2.47
C ARG A 17 -6.97 -6.29 -3.08
N GLU A 18 -6.72 -6.17 -4.38
CA GLU A 18 -6.67 -4.88 -5.07
C GLU A 18 -8.03 -4.17 -4.99
N ARG A 19 -9.10 -4.90 -5.32
CA ARG A 19 -10.48 -4.41 -5.27
C ARG A 19 -10.93 -4.15 -3.83
N MET A 20 -10.62 -5.07 -2.91
CA MET A 20 -11.01 -4.93 -1.50
C MET A 20 -10.30 -3.75 -0.81
N SER A 21 -9.07 -3.44 -1.24
CA SER A 21 -8.27 -2.35 -0.66
C SER A 21 -8.52 -0.99 -1.31
N GLU A 22 -9.22 -0.93 -2.45
CA GLU A 22 -9.48 0.31 -3.19
C GLU A 22 -10.14 1.41 -2.33
N PRO A 23 -11.15 1.13 -1.47
CA PRO A 23 -11.71 2.14 -0.59
C PRO A 23 -10.68 2.68 0.42
N LEU A 24 -9.85 1.82 1.00
CA LEU A 24 -8.78 2.21 1.93
C LEU A 24 -7.74 3.09 1.25
N VAL A 25 -7.27 2.68 0.07
CA VAL A 25 -6.29 3.42 -0.74
C VAL A 25 -6.85 4.80 -1.09
N SER A 26 -8.11 4.87 -1.53
CA SER A 26 -8.77 6.11 -1.91
C SER A 26 -8.92 7.06 -0.73
N MET A 27 -9.37 6.57 0.42
CA MET A 27 -9.50 7.38 1.64
C MET A 27 -8.17 7.98 2.09
N LEU A 28 -7.09 7.20 2.07
CA LEU A 28 -5.78 7.67 2.50
C LEU A 28 -5.15 8.63 1.49
N ARG A 29 -5.38 8.42 0.19
CA ARG A 29 -4.99 9.38 -0.85
C ARG A 29 -5.68 10.73 -0.67
N LEU A 30 -7.00 10.74 -0.48
CA LEU A 30 -7.77 11.96 -0.22
C LEU A 30 -7.32 12.65 1.07
N SER A 31 -6.99 11.87 2.09
CA SER A 31 -6.45 12.41 3.35
C SER A 31 -5.07 13.04 3.15
N ALA A 32 -4.20 12.42 2.36
CA ALA A 32 -2.89 12.96 2.02
C ALA A 32 -3.03 14.28 1.25
N GLU A 33 -3.93 14.33 0.27
CA GLU A 33 -4.24 15.54 -0.50
C GLU A 33 -4.75 16.66 0.40
N TYR A 34 -5.73 16.38 1.27
CA TYR A 34 -6.25 17.34 2.25
C TYR A 34 -5.14 17.89 3.17
N MET A 35 -4.18 17.05 3.55
CA MET A 35 -3.04 17.44 4.39
C MET A 35 -1.91 18.16 3.63
N GLY A 36 -2.03 18.36 2.31
CA GLY A 36 -1.02 18.95 1.44
C GLY A 36 0.22 18.04 1.23
N MET A 37 0.05 16.73 1.39
CA MET A 37 1.11 15.74 1.24
C MET A 37 1.24 15.26 -0.21
N ASN A 38 2.42 14.79 -0.57
CA ASN A 38 2.62 14.02 -1.80
C ASN A 38 2.13 12.59 -1.57
N TRP A 39 1.48 11.99 -2.57
CA TRP A 39 1.09 10.58 -2.52
C TRP A 39 2.18 9.72 -3.16
N GLY A 40 2.89 8.94 -2.34
CA GLY A 40 3.97 8.06 -2.79
C GLY A 40 3.46 6.74 -3.39
N GLY A 41 2.26 6.30 -3.02
CA GLY A 41 1.65 5.07 -3.52
C GLY A 41 1.20 4.12 -2.42
N ALA A 42 0.69 2.96 -2.84
CA ALA A 42 0.24 1.89 -1.98
C ALA A 42 0.92 0.57 -2.37
N LEU A 43 1.44 -0.16 -1.37
CA LEU A 43 1.96 -1.51 -1.50
C LEU A 43 0.98 -2.46 -0.78
N LEU A 44 0.44 -3.41 -1.53
CA LEU A 44 -0.56 -4.38 -1.03
C LEU A 44 0.00 -5.80 -1.13
N GLY A 45 0.32 -6.38 0.02
CA GLY A 45 0.77 -7.76 0.13
C GLY A 45 -0.39 -8.74 0.40
N TYR A 46 -0.23 -9.99 -0.02
CA TYR A 46 -1.05 -11.08 0.49
C TYR A 46 -0.56 -11.51 1.88
N GLY A 47 -1.49 -11.73 2.81
CA GLY A 47 -1.14 -12.29 4.12
C GLY A 47 -2.35 -12.74 4.93
N ASN A 48 -2.38 -14.03 5.28
CA ASN A 48 -3.40 -14.62 6.16
C ASN A 48 -2.77 -15.15 7.46
N ARG A 49 -1.59 -15.75 7.37
CA ARG A 49 -0.78 -16.26 8.48
C ARG A 49 0.58 -15.55 8.54
N PRO A 50 1.25 -15.55 9.71
CA PRO A 50 2.62 -15.07 9.81
C PRO A 50 3.53 -15.77 8.79
N GLY A 51 4.22 -14.99 7.97
CA GLY A 51 5.13 -15.49 6.93
C GLY A 51 4.51 -15.64 5.53
N ASP A 52 3.18 -15.59 5.37
CA ASP A 52 2.54 -15.71 4.04
C ASP A 52 2.98 -14.60 3.07
N VAL A 53 3.25 -13.40 3.60
CA VAL A 53 3.75 -12.27 2.81
C VAL A 53 5.11 -12.54 2.16
N LEU A 54 5.92 -13.44 2.73
CA LEU A 54 7.20 -13.83 2.13
C LEU A 54 7.01 -14.73 0.91
N ALA A 55 5.86 -15.41 0.82
CA ALA A 55 5.48 -16.21 -0.34
C ALA A 55 4.81 -15.37 -1.43
N ASP A 56 4.35 -14.15 -1.12
CA ASP A 56 3.82 -13.20 -2.10
C ASP A 56 4.96 -12.60 -2.95
N THR A 57 5.33 -13.32 -4.00
CA THR A 57 6.45 -12.94 -4.88
C THR A 57 6.22 -11.57 -5.51
N THR A 58 5.01 -11.29 -5.99
CA THR A 58 4.65 -10.00 -6.60
C THR A 58 4.77 -8.85 -5.61
N GLY A 59 4.23 -9.02 -4.38
CA GLY A 59 4.35 -8.02 -3.33
C GLY A 59 5.79 -7.77 -2.92
N MET A 60 6.60 -8.82 -2.81
CA MET A 60 8.02 -8.72 -2.46
C MET A 60 8.85 -8.02 -3.55
N GLU A 61 8.60 -8.31 -4.83
CA GLU A 61 9.26 -7.61 -5.95
C GLU A 61 8.95 -6.11 -5.95
N GLN A 62 7.66 -5.76 -5.80
CA GLN A 62 7.23 -4.35 -5.74
C GLN A 62 7.83 -3.62 -4.54
N SER A 63 8.00 -4.31 -3.40
CA SER A 63 8.56 -3.72 -2.18
C SER A 63 10.00 -3.21 -2.37
N ALA A 64 10.81 -3.87 -3.20
CA ALA A 64 12.24 -3.57 -3.38
C ALA A 64 12.50 -2.19 -4.03
N SER A 65 11.52 -1.68 -4.77
CA SER A 65 11.57 -0.38 -5.44
C SER A 65 10.57 0.63 -4.88
N PHE A 66 9.74 0.26 -3.89
CA PHE A 66 8.56 1.04 -3.52
C PHE A 66 8.88 2.49 -3.14
N PHE A 67 9.91 2.74 -2.33
CA PHE A 67 10.29 4.09 -1.90
C PHE A 67 11.23 4.83 -2.87
N LYS A 68 11.58 4.25 -4.01
CA LYS A 68 12.51 4.85 -4.99
C LYS A 68 11.81 5.73 -6.03
N GLY A 69 10.49 5.87 -5.93
CA GLY A 69 9.67 6.77 -6.76
C GLY A 69 9.88 8.24 -6.43
#